data_AF-A0AAF0M6E8-F1
#
_entry.id   AF-A0AAF0M6E8-F1
#
_cell.length_a   1.000
_cell.length_b   1.000
_cell.length_c   1.000
_cell.angle_alpha   90.00
_cell.angle_beta   90.00
_cell.angle_gamma   90.00
#
_symmetry.space_group_name_H-M   'P 1'
#
loop_
_entity.id
_entity.type
_entity.pdbx_description
1 polymer ?
#
loop_
_entity_poly.entity_id
_entity_poly.type
_entity_poly.pdbx_seq_one_letter_code
_entity_poly.pdbx_strand_id
1 'polypeptide(L)'
;MTNTWPLARGTVPEREAFAFATAVIGVLFAGDAVPNTITWYAAAAVWAALAGWGIAVVVRARPPLSRTPRSLWLFLGWCLLSVAWSHWRAATLASMVAQLLCVLVAFAIASTLSWRRLLDAVSAALRWVLGLSLLFEAVVAVVVRHPIAPIWTHYGDRDIPDAFYFSRAELFTGGRIQGLPGNANLLAMVALLALVAVAVQLAEGRLHRGRAAAWLAVGVLVLALTRSSTVLVAAVVVVLAAVVALLVRRAPSGRRAPRYLAVAVAAVVLAVVGVAARGTLTGLLGKSSDLTGRGEIWSAVLGLVDQHPVLGWGWIGYWWPNIPALADIAHRNGVTYLQAHDAALDVLMQTGVVGLVLFALYVVSTLVRSWWCATRTPYGPDLRPRGFDPVSLFPLLVVVALLVQAVAESRLLYQGNWVLLAVVAIKTRTVLVGEEPASTGDGPRIPVAARAFRGATAD
;
A
#
# COMPACT_ATOMS: atom_id res chain seq x y z
N MET A 1 -19.85 -14.27 -25.73
CA MET A 1 -19.38 -13.28 -24.72
C MET A 1 -17.92 -12.97 -25.00
N THR A 2 -17.64 -11.84 -25.65
CA THR A 2 -16.28 -11.44 -26.01
C THR A 2 -15.52 -11.03 -24.75
N ASN A 3 -14.53 -11.85 -24.38
CA ASN A 3 -13.55 -11.63 -23.31
C ASN A 3 -12.72 -10.37 -23.64
N THR A 4 -13.27 -9.18 -23.37
CA THR A 4 -12.50 -7.95 -23.41
C THR A 4 -11.99 -7.71 -22.00
N TRP A 5 -10.67 -7.80 -21.84
CA TRP A 5 -10.00 -7.40 -20.61
C TRP A 5 -9.50 -5.98 -20.78
N PRO A 6 -9.62 -5.13 -19.75
CA PRO A 6 -10.12 -5.37 -18.39
C PRO A 6 -11.62 -5.66 -18.29
N LEU A 7 -12.02 -6.35 -17.21
CA LEU A 7 -13.38 -6.86 -16.96
C LEU A 7 -14.53 -5.90 -17.24
N ALA A 8 -14.29 -4.61 -17.05
CA ALA A 8 -15.25 -3.57 -17.27
C ALA A 8 -14.50 -2.25 -17.47
N ARG A 9 -14.38 -1.82 -18.73
CA ARG A 9 -14.11 -0.41 -19.04
C ARG A 9 -15.37 0.35 -19.45
N GLY A 10 -16.43 -0.33 -19.88
CA GLY A 10 -17.66 0.33 -20.34
C GLY A 10 -17.34 1.43 -21.36
N THR A 11 -17.68 2.67 -21.03
CA THR A 11 -17.35 3.88 -21.82
C THR A 11 -16.12 4.64 -21.30
N VAL A 12 -15.44 4.17 -20.24
CA VAL A 12 -14.27 4.81 -19.64
C VAL A 12 -13.02 4.51 -20.49
N PRO A 13 -12.35 5.54 -21.04
CA PRO A 13 -11.11 5.36 -21.79
C PRO A 13 -9.95 4.89 -20.89
N GLU A 14 -8.99 4.13 -21.45
CA GLU A 14 -7.81 3.67 -20.69
C GLU A 14 -6.99 4.83 -20.14
N ARG A 15 -6.88 5.91 -20.91
CA ARG A 15 -6.18 7.14 -20.49
C ARG A 15 -6.83 7.78 -19.27
N GLU A 16 -8.16 7.80 -19.21
CA GLU A 16 -8.89 8.36 -18.09
C GLU A 16 -8.69 7.49 -16.83
N ALA A 17 -8.86 6.16 -16.96
CA ALA A 17 -8.63 5.23 -15.85
C ALA A 17 -7.19 5.30 -15.32
N PHE A 18 -6.21 5.48 -16.22
CA PHE A 18 -4.80 5.64 -15.86
C PHE A 18 -4.56 6.95 -15.11
N ALA A 19 -5.11 8.07 -15.60
CA ALA A 19 -4.99 9.37 -14.96
C ALA A 19 -5.65 9.36 -13.56
N PHE A 20 -6.84 8.77 -13.46
CA PHE A 20 -7.55 8.59 -12.20
C PHE A 20 -6.72 7.79 -11.19
N ALA A 21 -6.20 6.61 -11.58
CA ALA A 21 -5.39 5.79 -10.70
C ALA A 21 -4.10 6.51 -10.25
N THR A 22 -3.43 7.19 -11.18
CA THR A 22 -2.20 7.94 -10.88
C THR A 22 -2.48 9.10 -9.91
N ALA A 23 -3.58 9.83 -10.11
CA ALA A 23 -3.99 10.93 -9.24
C ALA A 23 -4.38 10.44 -7.84
N VAL A 24 -5.21 9.41 -7.73
CA VAL A 24 -5.63 8.84 -6.44
C VAL A 24 -4.42 8.32 -5.66
N ILE A 25 -3.57 7.51 -6.29
CA ILE A 25 -2.37 6.96 -5.63
C ILE A 25 -1.42 8.10 -5.27
N GLY A 26 -1.19 9.05 -6.17
CA GLY A 26 -0.30 10.19 -5.93
C GLY A 26 -0.75 11.03 -4.74
N VAL A 27 -2.03 11.40 -4.69
CA VAL A 27 -2.62 12.19 -3.59
C VAL A 27 -2.57 11.43 -2.27
N LEU A 28 -2.94 10.15 -2.26
CA LEU A 28 -2.96 9.36 -1.02
C LEU A 28 -1.56 9.05 -0.48
N PHE A 29 -0.56 8.88 -1.34
CA PHE A 29 0.83 8.68 -0.93
C PHE A 29 1.61 9.99 -0.72
N ALA A 30 1.12 11.13 -1.23
CA ALA A 30 1.59 12.44 -0.82
C ALA A 30 1.21 12.76 0.64
N GLY A 31 0.27 12.02 1.23
CA GLY A 31 -0.01 12.04 2.66
C GLY A 31 -0.35 13.43 3.17
N ASP A 32 0.41 13.90 4.15
CA ASP A 32 0.10 15.12 4.88
C ASP A 32 0.42 16.39 4.07
N ALA A 33 1.12 16.31 2.93
CA ALA A 33 1.34 17.46 2.04
C ALA A 33 0.04 18.15 1.64
N VAL A 34 -1.03 17.39 1.39
CA VAL A 34 -2.31 17.97 0.95
C VAL A 34 -2.88 18.86 2.06
N PRO A 35 -3.22 18.36 3.26
CA PRO A 35 -3.72 19.23 4.33
C PRO A 35 -2.69 20.28 4.79
N ASN A 36 -1.38 19.97 4.79
CA ASN A 36 -0.36 20.90 5.26
C ASN A 36 -0.13 22.09 4.31
N THR A 37 -0.42 21.93 3.02
CA THR A 37 -0.25 22.99 2.01
C THR A 37 -1.53 23.78 1.76
N ILE A 38 -2.70 23.14 1.79
CA ILE A 38 -3.98 23.77 1.39
C ILE A 38 -5.06 23.77 2.48
N THR A 39 -4.74 23.38 3.72
CA THR A 39 -5.67 23.17 4.86
C THR A 39 -6.50 21.87 4.79
N TRP A 40 -7.03 21.43 5.93
CA TRP A 40 -7.90 20.25 6.03
C TRP A 40 -9.21 20.37 5.24
N TYR A 41 -9.80 21.57 5.15
CA TYR A 41 -11.05 21.79 4.41
C TYR A 41 -10.84 21.63 2.90
N ALA A 42 -9.78 22.21 2.36
CA ALA A 42 -9.47 22.04 0.94
C ALA A 42 -8.99 20.61 0.63
N ALA A 43 -8.23 19.98 1.54
CA ALA A 43 -7.87 18.57 1.41
C ALA A 43 -9.12 17.66 1.36
N ALA A 44 -10.12 17.91 2.20
CA ALA A 44 -11.39 17.21 2.15
C ALA A 44 -12.11 17.40 0.81
N ALA A 45 -12.09 18.61 0.24
CA ALA A 45 -12.64 18.87 -1.09
C ALA A 45 -11.90 18.10 -2.20
N VAL A 46 -10.56 18.01 -2.13
CA VAL A 46 -9.75 17.20 -3.07
C VAL A 46 -10.12 15.72 -2.95
N TRP A 47 -10.22 15.17 -1.74
CA TRP A 47 -10.61 13.78 -1.53
C TRP A 47 -12.04 13.50 -2.00
N ALA A 48 -12.96 14.43 -1.76
CA ALA A 48 -14.35 14.34 -2.25
C ALA A 48 -14.41 14.37 -3.79
N ALA A 49 -13.59 15.20 -4.45
CA ALA A 49 -13.50 15.24 -5.91
C ALA A 49 -12.96 13.93 -6.48
N LEU A 50 -11.91 13.35 -5.87
CA LEU A 50 -11.38 12.04 -6.25
C LEU A 50 -12.41 10.92 -6.03
N ALA A 51 -13.15 10.95 -4.93
CA ALA A 51 -14.25 10.02 -4.68
C ALA A 51 -15.35 10.16 -5.74
N GLY A 52 -15.74 11.39 -6.08
CA GLY A 52 -16.70 11.68 -7.16
C GLY A 52 -16.24 11.16 -8.52
N TRP A 53 -14.95 11.34 -8.87
CA TRP A 53 -14.38 10.77 -10.08
C TRP A 53 -14.41 9.23 -10.05
N GLY A 54 -14.10 8.62 -8.90
CA GLY A 54 -14.23 7.17 -8.71
C GLY A 54 -15.65 6.66 -8.91
N ILE A 55 -16.66 7.34 -8.35
CA ILE A 55 -18.09 7.05 -8.57
C ILE A 55 -18.41 7.11 -10.07
N ALA A 56 -18.02 8.20 -10.74
CA ALA A 56 -18.27 8.38 -12.16
C ALA A 56 -17.62 7.29 -13.02
N VAL A 57 -16.41 6.83 -12.66
CA VAL A 57 -15.73 5.70 -13.31
C VAL A 57 -16.52 4.40 -13.09
N VAL A 58 -16.93 4.09 -11.86
CA VAL A 58 -17.68 2.86 -11.56
C VAL A 58 -19.03 2.83 -12.28
N VAL A 59 -19.77 3.94 -12.29
CA VAL A 59 -21.08 4.05 -12.96
C VAL A 59 -20.96 3.84 -14.48
N ARG A 60 -19.91 4.38 -15.11
CA ARG A 60 -19.66 4.26 -16.55
C ARG A 60 -19.05 2.91 -16.94
N ALA A 61 -18.18 2.35 -16.11
CA ALA A 61 -17.53 1.07 -16.36
C ALA A 61 -18.46 -0.12 -16.06
N ARG A 62 -19.38 0.02 -15.10
CA ARG A 62 -20.30 -1.02 -14.61
C ARG A 62 -19.62 -2.35 -14.26
N PRO A 63 -18.57 -2.36 -13.43
CA PRO A 63 -17.88 -3.58 -13.06
C PRO A 63 -18.73 -4.49 -12.16
N PRO A 64 -18.68 -5.83 -12.34
CA PRO A 64 -19.45 -6.76 -11.53
C PRO A 64 -18.88 -6.85 -10.10
N LEU A 65 -19.70 -6.53 -9.11
CA LEU A 65 -19.35 -6.66 -7.68
C LEU A 65 -19.09 -8.11 -7.26
N SER A 66 -19.66 -9.10 -7.94
CA SER A 66 -19.55 -10.53 -7.61
C SER A 66 -18.13 -11.09 -7.65
N ARG A 67 -17.18 -10.37 -8.29
CA ARG A 67 -15.77 -10.77 -8.41
C ARG A 67 -14.83 -10.10 -7.41
N THR A 68 -15.38 -9.46 -6.37
CA THR A 68 -14.62 -8.92 -5.25
C THR A 68 -14.42 -9.97 -4.14
N PRO A 69 -13.35 -9.88 -3.33
CA PRO A 69 -13.08 -10.86 -2.27
C PRO A 69 -14.09 -10.73 -1.13
N ARG A 70 -14.76 -11.83 -0.76
CA ARG A 70 -15.70 -11.87 0.37
C ARG A 70 -15.07 -11.45 1.70
N SER A 71 -13.79 -11.79 1.91
CA SER A 71 -13.05 -11.44 3.13
C SER A 71 -12.95 -9.93 3.36
N LEU A 72 -12.80 -9.14 2.29
CA LEU A 72 -12.83 -7.66 2.40
C LEU A 72 -14.19 -7.17 2.91
N TRP A 73 -15.29 -7.67 2.32
CA TRP A 73 -16.64 -7.28 2.72
C TRP A 73 -17.03 -7.75 4.10
N LEU A 74 -16.56 -8.93 4.52
CA LEU A 74 -16.80 -9.42 5.89
C LEU A 74 -16.12 -8.50 6.92
N PHE A 75 -14.88 -8.10 6.68
CA PHE A 75 -14.19 -7.14 7.55
C PHE A 75 -14.89 -5.77 7.55
N LEU A 76 -15.21 -5.21 6.39
CA LEU A 76 -15.94 -3.94 6.30
C LEU A 76 -17.33 -4.00 6.92
N GLY A 77 -18.03 -5.12 6.74
CA GLY A 77 -19.32 -5.39 7.37
C GLY A 77 -19.20 -5.42 8.88
N TRP A 78 -18.13 -6.03 9.42
CA TRP A 78 -17.84 -6.01 10.85
C TRP A 78 -17.53 -4.61 11.38
N CYS A 79 -16.70 -3.84 10.67
CA CYS A 79 -16.45 -2.43 11.00
C CYS A 79 -17.75 -1.61 11.01
N LEU A 80 -18.64 -1.84 10.05
CA LEU A 80 -19.95 -1.18 10.01
C LEU A 80 -20.86 -1.62 11.17
N LEU A 81 -20.93 -2.93 11.46
CA LEU A 81 -21.69 -3.46 12.58
C LEU A 81 -21.21 -2.88 13.92
N SER A 82 -19.91 -2.55 14.01
CA SER A 82 -19.34 -1.95 15.22
C SER A 82 -19.97 -0.61 15.61
N VAL A 83 -20.66 0.08 14.69
CA VAL A 83 -21.47 1.28 15.00
C VAL A 83 -22.53 0.98 16.09
N ALA A 84 -23.03 -0.26 16.15
CA ALA A 84 -24.06 -0.64 17.11
C ALA A 84 -23.56 -0.55 18.56
N TRP A 85 -22.33 -1.00 18.84
CA TRP A 85 -21.72 -1.00 20.17
C TRP A 85 -20.59 0.03 20.36
N SER A 86 -20.28 0.82 19.32
CA SER A 86 -19.19 1.79 19.37
C SER A 86 -19.44 2.86 20.43
N HIS A 87 -18.42 3.12 21.23
CA HIS A 87 -18.39 4.21 22.20
C HIS A 87 -18.25 5.58 21.50
N TRP A 88 -17.84 5.57 20.23
CA TRP A 88 -17.58 6.76 19.42
C TRP A 88 -18.33 6.69 18.09
N ARG A 89 -19.67 6.59 18.17
CA ARG A 89 -20.54 6.35 17.01
C ARG A 89 -20.33 7.34 15.87
N ALA A 90 -20.19 8.63 16.18
CA ALA A 90 -19.95 9.67 15.16
C ALA A 90 -18.62 9.48 14.43
N ALA A 91 -17.54 9.23 15.20
CA ALA A 91 -16.23 8.93 14.63
C ALA A 91 -16.24 7.63 13.83
N THR A 92 -17.01 6.64 14.29
CA THR A 92 -17.15 5.34 13.62
C THR A 92 -17.85 5.48 12.28
N LEU A 93 -18.97 6.22 12.23
CA LEU A 93 -19.69 6.49 10.99
C LEU A 93 -18.82 7.25 9.99
N ALA A 94 -18.15 8.32 10.43
CA ALA A 94 -17.26 9.11 9.56
C ALA A 94 -16.11 8.26 9.00
N SER A 95 -15.49 7.43 9.83
CA SER A 95 -14.37 6.58 9.44
C SER A 95 -14.80 5.42 8.54
N MET A 96 -16.02 4.91 8.73
CA MET A 96 -16.61 3.92 7.83
C MET A 96 -16.88 4.51 6.44
N VAL A 97 -17.38 5.76 6.36
CA VAL A 97 -17.54 6.47 5.09
C VAL A 97 -16.19 6.59 4.38
N ALA A 98 -15.14 7.03 5.08
CA ALA A 98 -13.79 7.11 4.50
C ALA A 98 -13.29 5.75 3.99
N GLN A 99 -13.51 4.67 4.75
CA GLN A 99 -13.10 3.32 4.37
C GLN A 99 -13.82 2.82 3.11
N LEU A 100 -15.14 3.07 3.02
CA LEU A 100 -15.95 2.70 1.87
C LEU A 100 -15.56 3.50 0.62
N LEU A 101 -15.27 4.80 0.75
CA LEU A 101 -14.79 5.62 -0.35
C LEU A 101 -13.41 5.13 -0.85
N CYS A 102 -12.51 4.77 0.07
CA CYS A 102 -11.22 4.18 -0.30
C CYS A 102 -11.38 2.84 -1.04
N VAL A 103 -12.29 1.98 -0.59
CA VAL A 103 -12.59 0.70 -1.25
C VAL A 103 -13.25 0.92 -2.61
N LEU A 104 -14.10 1.94 -2.74
CA LEU A 104 -14.74 2.31 -4.00
C LEU A 104 -13.70 2.74 -5.04
N VAL A 105 -12.77 3.64 -4.68
CA VAL A 105 -11.70 4.04 -5.62
C VAL A 105 -10.76 2.88 -5.93
N ALA A 106 -10.45 2.02 -4.94
CA ALA A 106 -9.68 0.81 -5.16
C ALA A 106 -10.37 -0.16 -6.14
N PHE A 107 -11.68 -0.32 -6.01
CA PHE A 107 -12.51 -1.11 -6.90
C PHE A 107 -12.52 -0.54 -8.33
N ALA A 108 -12.71 0.77 -8.47
CA ALA A 108 -12.64 1.48 -9.75
C ALA A 108 -11.29 1.23 -10.45
N ILE A 109 -10.17 1.40 -9.74
CA ILE A 109 -8.81 1.17 -10.27
C ILE A 109 -8.62 -0.30 -10.68
N ALA A 110 -8.94 -1.23 -9.78
CA ALA A 110 -8.72 -2.66 -10.01
C ALA A 110 -9.56 -3.22 -11.17
N SER A 111 -10.77 -2.69 -11.39
CA SER A 111 -11.67 -3.17 -12.44
C SER A 111 -11.37 -2.60 -13.83
N THR A 112 -10.78 -1.40 -13.91
CA THR A 112 -10.61 -0.66 -15.18
C THR A 112 -9.21 -0.75 -15.79
N LEU A 113 -8.19 -1.10 -15.00
CA LEU A 113 -6.80 -1.21 -15.47
C LEU A 113 -6.33 -2.67 -15.55
N SER A 114 -5.48 -2.96 -16.54
CA SER A 114 -4.71 -4.22 -16.58
C SER A 114 -3.57 -4.19 -15.56
N TRP A 115 -2.99 -5.32 -15.16
CA TRP A 115 -1.87 -5.35 -14.21
C TRP A 115 -0.68 -4.49 -14.63
N ARG A 116 -0.31 -4.52 -15.91
CA ARG A 116 0.80 -3.70 -16.45
C ARG A 116 0.51 -2.20 -16.34
N ARG A 117 -0.72 -1.78 -16.64
CA ARG A 117 -1.15 -0.38 -16.54
C ARG A 117 -1.33 0.09 -15.11
N LEU A 118 -1.80 -0.78 -14.22
CA LEU A 118 -1.82 -0.53 -12.79
C LEU A 118 -0.40 -0.31 -12.26
N LEU A 119 0.54 -1.20 -12.60
CA LEU A 119 1.96 -1.03 -12.29
C LEU A 119 2.50 0.29 -12.84
N ASP A 120 2.15 0.65 -14.07
CA ASP A 120 2.58 1.90 -14.68
C ASP A 120 2.02 3.14 -13.96
N ALA A 121 0.75 3.10 -13.54
CA ALA A 121 0.10 4.18 -12.78
C ALA A 121 0.71 4.32 -11.38
N VAL A 122 0.92 3.21 -10.68
CA VAL A 122 1.61 3.17 -9.37
C VAL A 122 3.03 3.72 -9.51
N SER A 123 3.79 3.24 -10.50
CA SER A 123 5.16 3.72 -10.79
C SER A 123 5.18 5.22 -11.07
N ALA A 124 4.26 5.73 -11.90
CA ALA A 124 4.18 7.15 -12.21
C ALA A 124 3.86 7.99 -10.97
N ALA A 125 2.83 7.59 -10.21
CA ALA A 125 2.41 8.29 -8.99
C ALA A 125 3.54 8.37 -7.95
N LEU A 126 4.16 7.24 -7.63
CA LEU A 126 5.20 7.19 -6.59
C LEU A 126 6.47 7.93 -7.03
N ARG A 127 6.86 7.88 -8.30
CA ARG A 127 8.00 8.67 -8.81
C ARG A 127 7.76 10.17 -8.72
N TRP A 128 6.54 10.63 -9.01
CA TRP A 128 6.16 12.02 -8.79
C TRP A 128 6.23 12.41 -7.32
N VAL A 129 5.68 11.59 -6.42
CA VAL A 129 5.77 11.83 -4.97
C VAL A 129 7.23 11.91 -4.51
N LEU A 130 8.10 11.00 -4.97
CA LEU A 130 9.53 11.03 -4.63
C LEU A 130 10.25 12.26 -5.17
N GLY A 131 10.08 12.54 -6.47
CA GLY A 131 10.73 13.67 -7.12
C GLY A 131 10.32 15.00 -6.51
N LEU A 132 9.02 15.18 -6.27
CA LEU A 132 8.49 16.37 -5.63
C LEU A 132 8.86 16.46 -4.15
N SER A 133 9.00 15.33 -3.44
CA SER A 133 9.49 15.31 -2.06
C SER A 133 10.94 15.78 -1.97
N LEU A 134 11.81 15.30 -2.85
CA LEU A 134 13.20 15.76 -2.90
C LEU A 134 13.30 17.23 -3.30
N LEU A 135 12.51 17.67 -4.28
CA LEU A 135 12.46 19.07 -4.68
C LEU A 135 11.97 19.95 -3.52
N PHE A 136 10.90 19.53 -2.84
CA PHE A 136 10.37 20.23 -1.67
C PHE A 136 11.43 20.37 -0.58
N GLU A 137 12.05 19.27 -0.15
CA GLU A 137 13.09 19.30 0.88
C GLU A 137 14.32 20.12 0.45
N ALA A 138 14.70 20.09 -0.83
CA ALA A 138 15.79 20.91 -1.36
C ALA A 138 15.46 22.40 -1.34
N VAL A 139 14.24 22.79 -1.75
CA VAL A 139 13.79 24.18 -1.67
C VAL A 139 13.76 24.65 -0.22
N VAL A 140 13.24 23.82 0.70
CA VAL A 140 13.19 24.17 2.12
C VAL A 140 14.61 24.32 2.69
N ALA A 141 15.52 23.39 2.39
CA ALA A 141 16.88 23.45 2.92
C ALA A 141 17.74 24.58 2.31
N VAL A 142 17.61 24.88 1.02
CA VAL A 142 18.47 25.87 0.33
C VAL A 142 17.92 27.29 0.39
N VAL A 143 16.62 27.44 0.13
CA VAL A 143 15.97 28.75 -0.03
C VAL A 143 15.35 29.20 1.28
N VAL A 144 14.56 28.34 1.92
CA VAL A 144 13.78 28.71 3.11
C VAL A 144 14.63 28.66 4.38
N ARG A 145 15.57 27.71 4.49
CA ARG A 145 16.62 27.58 5.53
C ARG A 145 16.12 27.49 6.99
N HIS A 146 14.82 27.32 7.20
CA HIS A 146 14.22 27.05 8.50
C HIS A 146 13.09 26.02 8.36
N PRO A 147 12.71 25.32 9.45
CA PRO A 147 11.57 24.40 9.45
C PRO A 147 10.26 25.06 9.01
N ILE A 148 9.42 24.31 8.32
CA ILE A 148 8.10 24.75 7.86
C ILE A 148 7.02 23.98 8.63
N ALA A 149 6.15 24.72 9.33
CA ALA A 149 4.95 24.18 9.96
C ALA A 149 3.79 24.09 8.94
N PRO A 150 2.77 23.24 9.18
CA PRO A 150 1.55 23.24 8.39
C PRO A 150 0.88 24.62 8.33
N ILE A 151 0.33 25.00 7.16
CA ILE A 151 -0.22 26.35 6.92
C ILE A 151 -1.38 26.74 7.85
N TRP A 152 -2.08 25.75 8.41
CA TRP A 152 -3.23 25.93 9.30
C TRP A 152 -2.83 25.97 10.78
N THR A 153 -1.53 25.91 11.09
CA THR A 153 -1.00 25.98 12.46
C THR A 153 -0.14 27.22 12.65
N HIS A 154 -0.28 27.87 13.81
CA HIS A 154 0.61 28.93 14.24
C HIS A 154 1.07 28.65 15.67
N TYR A 155 2.32 28.21 15.80
CA TYR A 155 2.87 27.79 17.09
C TYR A 155 3.53 28.95 17.86
N GLY A 156 3.68 30.13 17.25
CA GLY A 156 4.39 31.28 17.84
C GLY A 156 5.84 30.94 18.15
N ASP A 157 6.36 31.47 19.26
CA ASP A 157 7.73 31.22 19.76
C ASP A 157 7.83 30.00 20.68
N ARG A 158 6.82 29.12 20.69
CA ARG A 158 6.82 27.93 21.56
C ARG A 158 7.81 26.90 21.03
N ASP A 159 8.59 26.32 21.95
CA ASP A 159 9.40 25.15 21.64
C ASP A 159 8.47 23.95 21.43
N ILE A 160 8.33 23.52 20.17
CA ILE A 160 7.48 22.40 19.77
C ILE A 160 8.34 21.23 19.30
N PRO A 161 7.92 19.99 19.57
CA PRO A 161 8.60 18.81 19.04
C PRO A 161 8.72 18.85 17.52
N ASP A 162 9.89 18.46 17.02
CA ASP A 162 10.24 18.30 15.61
C ASP A 162 9.17 17.61 14.74
N ALA A 163 8.41 16.68 15.33
CA ALA A 163 7.39 15.90 14.64
C ALA A 163 6.19 16.72 14.14
N PHE A 164 5.99 17.94 14.64
CA PHE A 164 4.91 18.82 14.19
C PHE A 164 5.27 19.61 12.94
N TYR A 165 6.55 19.70 12.57
CA TYR A 165 6.98 20.37 11.35
C TYR A 165 6.75 19.50 10.12
N PHE A 166 6.22 20.11 9.06
CA PHE A 166 6.01 19.47 7.77
C PHE A 166 7.36 19.17 7.07
N SER A 167 8.28 20.12 7.06
CA SER A 167 9.69 19.89 6.73
C SER A 167 10.58 20.56 7.78
N ARG A 168 11.71 19.91 8.08
CA ARG A 168 12.66 20.39 9.09
C ARG A 168 13.89 21.08 8.49
N ALA A 169 13.94 21.28 7.17
CA ALA A 169 15.12 21.80 6.46
C ALA A 169 16.40 20.95 6.62
N GLU A 170 16.25 19.66 6.94
CA GLU A 170 17.35 18.79 7.40
C GLU A 170 18.15 18.09 6.29
N LEU A 171 18.00 18.51 5.02
CA LEU A 171 18.55 17.79 3.87
C LEU A 171 20.09 17.72 3.88
N PHE A 172 20.77 18.77 4.34
CA PHE A 172 22.24 18.88 4.33
C PHE A 172 22.88 18.85 5.73
N THR A 173 22.07 18.82 6.78
CA THR A 173 22.50 18.84 8.19
C THR A 173 22.60 17.43 8.78
N GLY A 174 22.24 16.41 8.01
CA GLY A 174 22.32 15.02 8.44
C GLY A 174 21.12 14.56 9.28
N GLY A 175 20.03 15.32 9.33
CA GLY A 175 18.75 14.86 9.87
C GLY A 175 17.99 13.95 8.90
N ARG A 176 16.73 13.63 9.25
CA ARG A 176 15.87 12.76 8.42
C ARG A 176 14.91 13.60 7.60
N ILE A 177 14.89 13.39 6.28
CA ILE A 177 13.91 14.03 5.40
C ILE A 177 12.52 13.40 5.55
N GLN A 178 11.48 14.21 5.37
CA GLN A 178 10.07 13.84 5.54
C GLN A 178 9.31 13.83 4.22
N GLY A 179 9.69 14.71 3.29
CA GLY A 179 9.09 14.87 1.98
C GLY A 179 7.63 15.29 2.03
N LEU A 180 6.93 15.09 0.91
CA LEU A 180 5.49 15.34 0.83
C LEU A 180 4.69 14.55 1.87
N PRO A 181 4.98 13.26 2.15
CA PRO A 181 4.22 12.51 3.17
C PRO A 181 4.24 13.15 4.57
N GLY A 182 5.16 14.08 4.84
CA GLY A 182 5.30 14.73 6.15
C GLY A 182 5.85 13.79 7.22
N ASN A 183 6.42 12.65 6.82
CA ASN A 183 6.99 11.67 7.74
C ASN A 183 8.03 10.80 7.03
N ALA A 184 9.22 10.71 7.63
CA ALA A 184 10.35 9.98 7.06
C ALA A 184 10.06 8.47 6.82
N ASN A 185 9.29 7.81 7.68
CA ASN A 185 8.93 6.39 7.49
C ASN A 185 7.96 6.20 6.31
N LEU A 186 7.07 7.15 6.07
CA LEU A 186 6.13 7.10 4.96
C LEU A 186 6.83 7.38 3.64
N LEU A 187 7.69 8.39 3.59
CA LEU A 187 8.52 8.67 2.41
C LEU A 187 9.44 7.49 2.08
N ALA A 188 10.03 6.86 3.09
CA ALA A 188 10.81 5.64 2.90
C ALA A 188 9.95 4.54 2.25
N MET A 189 8.72 4.34 2.72
CA MET A 189 7.82 3.36 2.13
C MET A 189 7.45 3.68 0.68
N VAL A 190 7.18 4.95 0.36
CA VAL A 190 6.98 5.42 -1.03
C VAL A 190 8.20 5.06 -1.88
N ALA A 191 9.42 5.26 -1.35
CA ALA A 191 10.66 4.92 -2.04
C ALA A 191 10.77 3.41 -2.30
N LEU A 192 10.49 2.57 -1.31
CA LEU A 192 10.50 1.12 -1.47
C LEU A 192 9.47 0.65 -2.53
N LEU A 193 8.24 1.14 -2.48
CA LEU A 193 7.21 0.79 -3.45
C LEU A 193 7.56 1.26 -4.86
N ALA A 194 8.17 2.45 -5.00
CA ALA A 194 8.66 2.95 -6.28
C ALA A 194 9.81 2.09 -6.83
N LEU A 195 10.76 1.68 -5.98
CA LEU A 195 11.85 0.78 -6.35
C LEU A 195 11.32 -0.55 -6.87
N VAL A 196 10.35 -1.15 -6.19
CA VAL A 196 9.66 -2.36 -6.64
C VAL A 196 9.03 -2.13 -8.03
N ALA A 197 8.26 -1.05 -8.19
CA ALA A 197 7.57 -0.78 -9.45
C ALA A 197 8.54 -0.55 -10.62
N VAL A 198 9.59 0.25 -10.41
CA VAL A 198 10.62 0.56 -11.41
C VAL A 198 11.45 -0.68 -11.76
N ALA A 199 11.83 -1.49 -10.77
CA ALA A 199 12.58 -2.73 -10.99
C ALA A 199 11.78 -3.73 -11.84
N VAL A 200 10.47 -3.86 -11.57
CA VAL A 200 9.59 -4.72 -12.38
C VAL A 200 9.45 -4.16 -13.81
N GLN A 201 9.25 -2.86 -13.98
CA GLN A 201 9.19 -2.24 -15.31
C GLN A 201 10.49 -2.39 -16.11
N LEU A 202 11.65 -2.30 -15.44
CA LEU A 202 12.95 -2.54 -16.05
C LEU A 202 13.11 -4.00 -16.47
N ALA A 203 12.72 -4.95 -15.61
CA ALA A 203 12.76 -6.38 -15.91
C ALA A 203 11.84 -6.75 -17.10
N GLU A 204 10.74 -6.03 -17.29
CA GLU A 204 9.84 -6.21 -18.44
C GLU A 204 10.26 -5.45 -19.70
N GLY A 205 11.36 -4.70 -19.64
CA GLY A 205 11.82 -3.88 -20.77
C GLY A 205 10.89 -2.71 -21.12
N ARG A 206 9.95 -2.34 -20.23
CA ARG A 206 8.99 -1.24 -20.47
C ARG A 206 9.50 0.14 -20.07
N LEU A 207 10.60 0.20 -19.33
CA LEU A 207 11.28 1.46 -18.99
C LEU A 207 12.71 1.43 -19.51
N HIS A 208 13.10 2.49 -20.23
CA HIS A 208 14.45 2.63 -20.76
C HIS A 208 15.50 2.52 -19.63
N ARG A 209 16.58 1.76 -19.87
CA ARG A 209 17.58 1.41 -18.84
C ARG A 209 18.13 2.62 -18.11
N GLY A 210 18.47 3.70 -18.81
CA GLY A 210 18.98 4.93 -18.19
C GLY A 210 17.96 5.62 -17.28
N ARG A 211 16.67 5.65 -17.69
CA ARG A 211 15.60 6.23 -16.87
C ARG A 211 15.31 5.36 -15.64
N ALA A 212 15.33 4.05 -15.81
CA ALA A 212 15.18 3.12 -14.70
C ALA A 212 16.33 3.26 -13.70
N ALA A 213 17.58 3.28 -14.17
CA ALA A 213 18.76 3.48 -13.32
C ALA A 213 18.68 4.78 -12.53
N ALA A 214 18.28 5.89 -13.17
CA ALA A 214 18.09 7.17 -12.50
C ALA A 214 17.04 7.09 -11.37
N TRP A 215 15.86 6.51 -11.64
CA TRP A 215 14.82 6.39 -10.61
C TRP A 215 15.15 5.37 -9.52
N LEU A 216 15.90 4.31 -9.83
CA LEU A 216 16.43 3.39 -8.83
C LEU A 216 17.43 4.10 -7.92
N ALA A 217 18.34 4.90 -8.48
CA ALA A 217 19.29 5.71 -7.71
C ALA A 217 18.56 6.72 -6.80
N VAL A 218 17.55 7.42 -7.33
CA VAL A 218 16.71 8.33 -6.54
C VAL A 218 16.00 7.60 -5.40
N GLY A 219 15.41 6.43 -5.65
CA GLY A 219 14.74 5.64 -4.61
C GLY A 219 15.69 5.18 -3.52
N VAL A 220 16.90 4.71 -3.88
CA VAL A 220 17.94 4.31 -2.92
C VAL A 220 18.44 5.51 -2.11
N LEU A 221 18.66 6.66 -2.75
CA LEU A 221 19.04 7.90 -2.08
C LEU A 221 17.98 8.32 -1.06
N VAL A 222 16.70 8.32 -1.43
CA VAL A 222 15.60 8.68 -0.49
C VAL A 222 15.53 7.69 0.68
N LEU A 223 15.70 6.38 0.44
CA LEU A 223 15.77 5.40 1.53
C LEU A 223 16.93 5.69 2.50
N ALA A 224 18.09 6.10 1.99
CA ALA A 224 19.23 6.46 2.81
C ALA A 224 18.96 7.74 3.63
N LEU A 225 18.39 8.78 3.01
CA LEU A 225 18.11 10.07 3.65
C LEU A 225 16.98 10.00 4.68
N THR A 226 16.03 9.10 4.53
CA THR A 226 14.92 8.91 5.49
C THR A 226 15.33 8.12 6.74
N ARG A 227 16.42 7.36 6.67
CA ARG A 227 16.99 6.54 7.77
C ARG A 227 15.94 5.67 8.49
N SER A 228 14.97 5.13 7.74
CA SER A 228 13.92 4.29 8.31
C SER A 228 14.36 2.83 8.39
N SER A 229 14.77 2.40 9.59
CA SER A 229 15.10 0.99 9.90
C SER A 229 13.97 0.01 9.58
N THR A 230 12.71 0.37 9.87
CA THR A 230 11.54 -0.47 9.52
C THR A 230 11.48 -0.73 8.02
N VAL A 231 11.65 0.32 7.20
CA VAL A 231 11.56 0.17 5.75
C VAL A 231 12.81 -0.49 5.18
N LEU A 232 13.98 -0.34 5.81
CA LEU A 232 15.17 -1.11 5.44
C LEU A 232 14.93 -2.62 5.63
N VAL A 233 14.34 -3.02 6.77
CA VAL A 233 13.92 -4.41 6.99
C VAL A 233 12.88 -4.83 5.96
N ALA A 234 11.89 -3.99 5.67
CA ALA A 234 10.90 -4.26 4.61
C ALA A 234 11.55 -4.49 3.25
N ALA A 235 12.57 -3.68 2.88
CA ALA A 235 13.30 -3.84 1.63
C ALA A 235 14.02 -5.20 1.54
N VAL A 236 14.67 -5.62 2.62
CA VAL A 236 15.31 -6.94 2.71
C VAL A 236 14.27 -8.05 2.56
N VAL A 237 13.15 -7.98 3.29
CA VAL A 237 12.09 -9.00 3.22
C VAL A 237 11.44 -9.05 1.83
N VAL A 238 11.27 -7.90 1.16
CA VAL A 238 10.77 -7.84 -0.22
C VAL A 238 11.74 -8.52 -1.19
N VAL A 239 13.05 -8.27 -1.08
CA VAL A 239 14.07 -8.93 -1.91
C VAL A 239 14.06 -10.44 -1.65
N LEU A 240 14.00 -10.87 -0.39
CA LEU A 240 13.90 -12.29 -0.04
C LEU A 240 12.63 -12.92 -0.62
N ALA A 241 11.48 -12.25 -0.51
CA ALA A 241 10.23 -12.72 -1.10
C ALA A 241 10.32 -12.87 -2.63
N ALA A 242 11.00 -11.93 -3.32
CA ALA A 242 11.26 -12.01 -4.76
C ALA A 242 12.13 -13.22 -5.10
N VAL A 243 13.25 -13.40 -4.39
CA VAL A 243 14.18 -14.54 -4.58
C VAL A 243 13.45 -15.86 -4.36
N VAL A 244 12.73 -15.99 -3.25
CA VAL A 244 11.97 -17.19 -2.90
C VAL A 244 10.90 -17.50 -3.94
N ALA A 245 10.14 -16.50 -4.42
CA ALA A 245 9.16 -16.68 -5.48
C ALA A 245 9.81 -17.17 -6.80
N LEU A 246 10.96 -16.61 -7.18
CA LEU A 246 11.71 -17.01 -8.37
C LEU A 246 12.27 -18.43 -8.24
N LEU A 247 12.81 -18.80 -7.07
CA LEU A 247 13.32 -20.14 -6.79
C LEU A 247 12.20 -21.20 -6.84
N VAL A 248 11.04 -20.91 -6.25
CA VAL A 248 9.88 -21.80 -6.29
C VAL A 248 9.36 -21.94 -7.72
N ARG A 249 9.34 -20.85 -8.50
CA ARG A 249 8.90 -20.88 -9.90
C ARG A 249 9.80 -21.71 -10.80
N ARG A 250 11.12 -21.65 -10.60
CA ARG A 250 12.11 -22.47 -11.34
C ARG A 250 11.97 -23.97 -11.06
N ALA A 251 11.09 -24.39 -10.15
CA ALA A 251 10.90 -25.79 -9.80
C ALA A 251 9.90 -26.46 -10.73
N PRO A 252 10.22 -27.64 -11.31
CA PRO A 252 9.21 -28.52 -11.88
C PRO A 252 8.07 -28.75 -10.88
N SER A 253 6.83 -28.83 -11.35
CA SER A 253 5.63 -28.91 -10.49
C SER A 253 5.74 -30.00 -9.41
N GLY A 254 6.32 -31.16 -9.73
CA GLY A 254 6.53 -32.27 -8.80
C GLY A 254 7.63 -32.06 -7.74
N ARG A 255 8.49 -31.04 -7.87
CA ARG A 255 9.58 -30.72 -6.91
C ARG A 255 9.33 -29.42 -6.12
N ARG A 256 8.10 -28.92 -6.11
CA ARG A 256 7.74 -27.70 -5.37
C ARG A 256 7.62 -27.93 -3.87
N ALA A 257 7.10 -29.09 -3.45
CA ALA A 257 6.97 -29.46 -2.04
C ALA A 257 8.29 -29.37 -1.23
N PRO A 258 9.42 -29.95 -1.67
CA PRO A 258 10.68 -29.83 -0.94
C PRO A 258 11.22 -28.38 -0.90
N ARG A 259 10.92 -27.56 -1.92
CA ARG A 259 11.31 -26.14 -1.91
C ARG A 259 10.45 -25.31 -0.96
N TYR A 260 9.14 -25.59 -0.88
CA TYR A 260 8.29 -24.99 0.15
C TYR A 260 8.74 -25.36 1.55
N LEU A 261 9.12 -26.64 1.76
CA LEU A 261 9.68 -27.08 3.03
C LEU A 261 11.01 -26.38 3.34
N ALA A 262 11.93 -26.29 2.38
CA ALA A 262 13.21 -25.60 2.58
C ALA A 262 13.01 -24.10 2.89
N VAL A 263 12.07 -23.43 2.22
CA VAL A 263 11.70 -22.04 2.52
C VAL A 263 11.10 -21.91 3.92
N ALA A 264 10.20 -22.82 4.31
CA ALA A 264 9.60 -22.81 5.64
C ALA A 264 10.66 -23.03 6.73
N VAL A 265 11.56 -24.00 6.54
CA VAL A 265 12.70 -24.25 7.44
C VAL A 265 13.60 -23.02 7.53
N ALA A 266 13.97 -22.42 6.39
CA ALA A 266 14.79 -21.21 6.37
C ALA A 266 14.09 -20.03 7.09
N ALA A 267 12.78 -19.86 6.91
CA ALA A 267 12.02 -18.83 7.61
C ALA A 267 12.00 -19.07 9.13
N VAL A 268 11.81 -20.31 9.57
CA VAL A 268 11.87 -20.69 11.00
C VAL A 268 13.27 -20.43 11.56
N VAL A 269 14.33 -20.86 10.85
CA VAL A 269 15.73 -20.61 11.26
C VAL A 269 16.00 -19.12 11.36
N LEU A 270 15.60 -18.32 10.37
CA LEU A 270 15.75 -16.86 10.40
C LEU A 270 14.97 -16.22 11.54
N ALA A 271 13.78 -16.71 11.86
CA ALA A 271 12.99 -16.23 12.99
C ALA A 271 13.68 -16.56 14.33
N VAL A 272 14.15 -17.80 14.51
CA VAL A 272 14.89 -18.24 15.70
C VAL A 272 16.18 -17.43 15.87
N VAL A 273 16.97 -17.27 14.81
CA VAL A 273 18.20 -16.46 14.81
C VAL A 273 17.87 -15.00 15.10
N GLY A 274 16.80 -14.45 14.52
CA GLY A 274 16.37 -13.07 14.76
C GLY A 274 15.96 -12.83 16.21
N VAL A 275 15.29 -13.79 16.85
CA VAL A 275 14.95 -13.73 18.28
C VAL A 275 16.20 -13.85 19.15
N ALA A 276 17.07 -14.82 18.87
CA ALA A 276 18.30 -15.05 19.62
C ALA A 276 19.30 -13.90 19.50
N ALA A 277 19.40 -13.28 18.32
CA ALA A 277 20.30 -12.16 18.04
C ALA A 277 19.65 -10.79 18.21
N ARG A 278 18.44 -10.71 18.80
CA ARG A 278 17.65 -9.47 18.91
C ARG A 278 18.47 -8.32 19.50
N GLY A 279 19.18 -8.55 20.61
CA GLY A 279 20.00 -7.53 21.28
C GLY A 279 21.12 -6.98 20.39
N THR A 280 21.82 -7.86 19.68
CA THR A 280 22.91 -7.49 18.75
C THR A 280 22.36 -6.75 17.52
N LEU A 281 21.25 -7.22 16.95
CA LEU A 281 20.59 -6.59 15.81
C LEU A 281 20.03 -5.19 16.19
N THR A 282 19.45 -5.03 17.38
CA THR A 282 19.00 -3.72 17.86
C THR A 282 20.17 -2.79 18.17
N GLY A 283 21.28 -3.32 18.71
CA GLY A 283 22.51 -2.56 18.97
C GLY A 283 23.16 -2.04 17.68
N LEU A 284 23.25 -2.86 16.63
CA LEU A 284 23.76 -2.46 15.31
C LEU A 284 22.88 -1.40 14.62
N LEU A 285 21.58 -1.38 14.93
CA LEU A 285 20.63 -0.38 14.43
C LEU A 285 20.58 0.89 15.31
N GLY A 286 21.41 0.98 16.36
CA GLY A 286 21.42 2.10 17.30
C GLY A 286 20.13 2.26 18.10
N LYS A 287 19.42 1.16 18.38
CA LYS A 287 18.12 1.15 19.08
C LYS A 287 18.21 0.43 20.43
N SER A 288 17.42 0.91 21.40
CA SER A 288 17.20 0.20 22.66
C SER A 288 16.51 -1.17 22.45
N SER A 289 16.75 -2.09 23.39
CA SER A 289 16.20 -3.47 23.40
C SER A 289 14.67 -3.53 23.33
N ASP A 290 14.01 -2.46 23.77
CA ASP A 290 12.57 -2.25 23.69
C ASP A 290 12.13 -1.74 22.31
N LEU A 291 12.64 -2.32 21.22
CA LEU A 291 12.13 -2.18 19.84
C LEU A 291 11.58 -0.77 19.47
N THR A 292 12.22 0.31 19.92
CA THR A 292 11.85 1.75 19.78
C THR A 292 11.07 2.45 20.91
N GLY A 293 10.88 1.91 22.11
CA GLY A 293 10.17 2.61 23.20
C GLY A 293 8.66 2.69 23.02
N ARG A 294 8.07 1.67 22.38
CA ARG A 294 6.62 1.55 22.12
C ARG A 294 5.90 0.64 23.12
N GLY A 295 6.63 0.04 24.06
CA GLY A 295 6.09 -0.87 25.07
C GLY A 295 4.98 -0.22 25.91
N GLU A 296 5.17 1.04 26.32
CA GLU A 296 4.17 1.80 27.08
C GLU A 296 2.88 1.98 26.27
N ILE A 297 2.98 2.41 25.00
CA ILE A 297 1.84 2.55 24.09
C ILE A 297 1.10 1.22 23.96
N TRP A 298 1.83 0.12 23.74
CA TRP A 298 1.22 -1.20 23.58
C TRP A 298 0.55 -1.68 24.86
N SER A 299 1.15 -1.44 26.03
CA SER A 299 0.51 -1.77 27.32
C SER A 299 -0.78 -0.99 27.54
N ALA A 300 -0.81 0.30 27.20
CA ALA A 300 -2.01 1.12 27.30
C ALA A 300 -3.11 0.62 26.34
N VAL A 301 -2.74 0.30 25.10
CA VAL A 301 -3.69 -0.26 24.12
C VAL A 301 -4.20 -1.64 24.54
N LEU A 302 -3.35 -2.50 25.09
CA LEU A 302 -3.77 -3.80 25.63
C LEU A 302 -4.73 -3.63 26.81
N GLY A 303 -4.52 -2.64 27.69
CA GLY A 303 -5.49 -2.30 28.74
C GLY A 303 -6.86 -1.85 28.20
N LEU A 304 -6.91 -1.26 27.00
CA LEU A 304 -8.19 -1.01 26.30
C LEU A 304 -8.76 -2.31 25.71
N VAL A 305 -7.93 -3.18 25.14
CA VAL A 305 -8.36 -4.48 24.61
C VAL A 305 -9.01 -5.32 25.72
N ASP A 306 -8.44 -5.34 26.92
CA ASP A 306 -8.93 -6.13 28.05
C ASP A 306 -10.35 -5.75 28.49
N GLN A 307 -10.78 -4.50 28.24
CA GLN A 307 -12.13 -4.05 28.55
C GLN A 307 -13.17 -4.58 27.55
N HIS A 308 -12.80 -4.72 26.26
CA HIS A 308 -13.70 -5.20 25.20
C HIS A 308 -13.01 -6.19 24.25
N PRO A 309 -12.56 -7.37 24.72
CA PRO A 309 -11.67 -8.24 23.96
C PRO A 309 -12.32 -8.89 22.74
N VAL A 310 -13.64 -9.14 22.78
CA VAL A 310 -14.34 -9.86 21.72
C VAL A 310 -14.81 -8.93 20.60
N LEU A 311 -15.46 -7.81 20.94
CA LEU A 311 -16.11 -6.90 19.99
C LEU A 311 -15.31 -5.61 19.73
N GLY A 312 -14.37 -5.26 20.61
CA GLY A 312 -13.61 -4.01 20.54
C GLY A 312 -14.44 -2.76 20.85
N TRP A 313 -13.78 -1.61 20.81
CA TRP A 313 -14.36 -0.32 21.18
C TRP A 313 -15.26 0.33 20.11
N GLY A 314 -15.14 -0.11 18.85
CA GLY A 314 -15.74 0.51 17.68
C GLY A 314 -14.68 0.98 16.68
N TRP A 315 -14.92 0.75 15.39
CA TRP A 315 -14.00 1.14 14.33
C TRP A 315 -13.95 2.66 14.14
N ILE A 316 -12.87 3.31 14.53
CA ILE A 316 -12.68 4.76 14.37
C ILE A 316 -11.59 5.11 13.36
N GLY A 317 -10.96 4.10 12.77
CA GLY A 317 -9.87 4.33 11.85
C GLY A 317 -8.69 5.00 12.57
N TYR A 318 -8.27 6.19 12.14
CA TYR A 318 -7.29 6.99 12.89
C TYR A 318 -7.86 7.38 14.26
N TRP A 319 -7.01 7.52 15.28
CA TRP A 319 -7.50 7.96 16.57
C TRP A 319 -7.79 9.45 16.54
N TRP A 320 -8.99 9.86 16.97
CA TRP A 320 -9.38 11.26 16.91
C TRP A 320 -8.85 11.99 18.15
N PRO A 321 -8.12 13.10 18.01
CA PRO A 321 -7.49 13.81 19.13
C PRO A 321 -8.48 14.29 20.21
N ASN A 322 -9.74 14.49 19.84
CA ASN A 322 -10.80 14.97 20.74
C ASN A 322 -11.46 13.84 21.56
N ILE A 323 -11.04 12.59 21.41
CA ILE A 323 -11.51 11.46 22.23
C ILE A 323 -10.62 11.37 23.47
N PRO A 324 -11.13 11.69 24.68
CA PRO A 324 -10.29 11.75 25.89
C PRO A 324 -9.58 10.42 26.20
N ALA A 325 -10.27 9.30 25.98
CA ALA A 325 -9.72 7.96 26.21
C ALA A 325 -8.53 7.60 25.30
N LEU A 326 -8.32 8.32 24.20
CA LEU A 326 -7.25 8.08 23.23
C LEU A 326 -6.22 9.22 23.20
N ALA A 327 -6.51 10.35 23.83
CA ALA A 327 -5.70 11.56 23.74
C ALA A 327 -4.34 11.44 24.47
N ASP A 328 -4.24 10.55 25.47
CA ASP A 328 -3.03 10.43 26.31
C ASP A 328 -2.33 9.07 26.26
N ILE A 329 -2.89 8.09 25.52
CA ILE A 329 -2.38 6.70 25.56
C ILE A 329 -1.13 6.46 24.70
N ALA A 330 -0.82 7.38 23.79
CA ALA A 330 0.33 7.27 22.89
C ALA A 330 1.20 8.53 22.93
N HIS A 331 1.47 9.01 24.14
CA HIS A 331 2.36 10.14 24.35
C HIS A 331 3.83 9.72 24.32
N ARG A 332 4.63 10.40 23.51
CA ARG A 332 6.09 10.17 23.46
C ARG A 332 6.81 11.42 22.98
N ASN A 333 7.88 11.79 23.70
CA ASN A 333 8.73 12.94 23.38
C ASN A 333 7.93 14.24 23.16
N GLY A 334 6.88 14.47 23.96
CA GLY A 334 6.02 15.64 23.83
C GLY A 334 4.96 15.55 22.71
N VAL A 335 4.85 14.41 22.02
CA VAL A 335 3.92 14.19 20.90
C VAL A 335 2.93 13.09 21.23
N THR A 336 1.64 13.37 21.09
CA THR A 336 0.60 12.34 21.12
C THR A 336 0.43 11.76 19.71
N TYR A 337 0.68 10.46 19.58
CA TYR A 337 0.45 9.72 18.34
C TYR A 337 -1.00 9.23 18.23
N LEU A 338 -1.54 9.20 17.00
CA LEU A 338 -2.94 8.89 16.73
C LEU A 338 -3.17 7.47 16.22
N GLN A 339 -2.31 6.54 16.64
CA GLN A 339 -2.31 5.14 16.22
C GLN A 339 -1.48 4.27 17.18
N ALA A 340 -1.75 2.97 17.19
CA ALA A 340 -0.99 1.99 18.00
C ALA A 340 0.45 1.74 17.49
N HIS A 341 0.77 2.24 16.29
CA HIS A 341 2.00 1.89 15.56
C HIS A 341 2.19 0.38 15.32
N ASP A 342 1.08 -0.35 15.26
CA ASP A 342 0.98 -1.76 14.86
C ASP A 342 -0.47 -1.97 14.39
N ALA A 343 -0.64 -2.34 13.12
CA ALA A 343 -1.96 -2.46 12.52
C ALA A 343 -2.81 -3.58 13.14
N ALA A 344 -2.20 -4.68 13.59
CA ALA A 344 -2.94 -5.79 14.20
C ALA A 344 -3.43 -5.41 15.59
N LEU A 345 -2.59 -4.73 16.38
CA LEU A 345 -2.97 -4.23 17.69
C LEU A 345 -4.08 -3.15 17.59
N ASP A 346 -3.99 -2.27 16.59
CA ASP A 346 -5.02 -1.26 16.34
C ASP A 346 -6.37 -1.90 15.96
N VAL A 347 -6.36 -2.88 15.05
CA VAL A 347 -7.56 -3.65 14.69
C VAL A 347 -8.13 -4.39 15.90
N LEU A 348 -7.28 -5.00 16.72
CA LEU A 348 -7.69 -5.71 17.92
C LEU A 348 -8.39 -4.78 18.92
N MET A 349 -7.82 -3.60 19.18
CA MET A 349 -8.44 -2.61 20.07
C MET A 349 -9.78 -2.12 19.54
N GLN A 350 -9.85 -1.81 18.24
CA GLN A 350 -11.05 -1.21 17.66
C GLN A 350 -12.18 -2.22 17.39
N THR A 351 -11.85 -3.46 17.02
CA THR A 351 -12.84 -4.43 16.50
C THR A 351 -12.85 -5.78 17.23
N GLY A 352 -12.00 -5.93 18.25
CA GLY A 352 -11.86 -7.15 19.03
C GLY A 352 -11.25 -8.31 18.25
N VAL A 353 -11.17 -9.47 18.90
CA VAL A 353 -10.65 -10.71 18.30
C VAL A 353 -11.44 -11.11 17.04
N VAL A 354 -12.75 -10.87 17.01
CA VAL A 354 -13.57 -11.19 15.83
C VAL A 354 -13.11 -10.38 14.62
N GLY A 355 -12.98 -9.07 14.77
CA GLY A 355 -12.53 -8.21 13.68
C GLY A 355 -11.07 -8.46 13.28
N LEU A 356 -10.19 -8.78 14.25
CA LEU A 356 -8.82 -9.20 13.96
C LEU A 356 -8.77 -10.47 13.11
N VAL A 357 -9.59 -11.49 13.41
CA VAL A 357 -9.67 -12.71 12.60
C VAL A 357 -10.18 -12.40 11.19
N LEU A 358 -11.22 -11.58 11.04
CA LEU A 358 -11.73 -11.17 9.73
C LEU A 358 -10.70 -10.39 8.91
N PHE A 359 -9.96 -9.49 9.57
CA PHE A 359 -8.85 -8.76 8.96
C PHE A 359 -7.71 -9.70 8.54
N ALA A 360 -7.34 -10.66 9.39
CA ALA A 360 -6.34 -11.67 9.09
C ALA A 360 -6.77 -12.53 7.88
N LEU A 361 -8.04 -12.94 7.79
CA LEU A 361 -8.57 -13.64 6.62
C LEU A 361 -8.48 -12.78 5.35
N TYR A 362 -8.76 -11.49 5.45
CA TYR A 362 -8.60 -10.55 4.34
C TYR A 362 -7.14 -10.46 3.87
N VAL A 363 -6.21 -10.23 4.80
CA VAL A 363 -4.76 -10.13 4.53
C VAL A 363 -4.20 -11.44 3.98
N VAL A 364 -4.40 -12.56 4.68
CA VAL A 364 -3.87 -13.88 4.30
C VAL A 364 -4.41 -14.31 2.95
N SER A 365 -5.71 -14.16 2.70
CA SER A 365 -6.28 -14.52 1.40
C SER A 365 -5.67 -13.69 0.25
N THR A 366 -5.35 -12.42 0.50
CA THR A 366 -4.72 -11.52 -0.47
C THR A 366 -3.26 -11.89 -0.70
N LEU A 367 -2.52 -12.20 0.37
CA LEU A 367 -1.14 -12.69 0.31
C LEU A 367 -1.05 -14.01 -0.46
N VAL A 368 -1.93 -14.97 -0.18
CA VAL A 368 -1.97 -16.27 -0.87
C VAL A 368 -2.25 -16.11 -2.36
N ARG A 369 -3.22 -15.28 -2.75
CA ARG A 369 -3.49 -15.01 -4.17
C ARG A 369 -2.32 -14.28 -4.85
N SER A 370 -1.66 -13.36 -4.15
CA SER A 370 -0.47 -12.64 -4.64
C SER A 370 0.72 -13.58 -4.81
N TRP A 371 0.91 -14.52 -3.88
CA TRP A 371 1.88 -15.60 -3.98
C TRP A 371 1.61 -16.47 -5.21
N TRP A 372 0.36 -16.84 -5.45
CA TRP A 372 -0.02 -17.60 -6.64
C TRP A 372 0.23 -16.82 -7.94
N CYS A 373 0.00 -15.51 -7.99
CA CYS A 373 0.42 -14.69 -9.13
C CYS A 373 1.93 -14.81 -9.40
N ALA A 374 2.75 -14.82 -8.36
CA ALA A 374 4.20 -14.87 -8.49
C ALA A 374 4.73 -16.25 -8.93
N THR A 375 4.16 -17.34 -8.38
CA THR A 375 4.74 -18.70 -8.49
C THR A 375 4.03 -19.65 -9.42
N ARG A 376 2.75 -19.42 -9.76
CA ARG A 376 2.04 -20.30 -10.70
C ARG A 376 2.58 -20.11 -12.10
N THR A 377 2.69 -21.21 -12.83
CA THR A 377 3.05 -21.19 -14.25
C THR A 377 1.78 -20.90 -15.03
N PRO A 378 1.68 -19.76 -15.74
CA PRO A 378 0.51 -19.50 -16.57
C PRO A 378 0.53 -20.37 -17.83
N TYR A 379 -0.65 -20.70 -18.34
CA TYR A 379 -0.83 -21.44 -19.58
C TYR A 379 -1.54 -20.56 -20.62
N GLY A 380 -1.10 -20.65 -21.87
CA GLY A 380 -1.75 -19.99 -23.00
C GLY A 380 -3.04 -20.71 -23.44
N PRO A 381 -3.79 -20.12 -24.39
CA PRO A 381 -4.95 -20.77 -25.02
C PRO A 381 -4.60 -22.09 -25.72
N ASP A 382 -3.33 -22.22 -26.12
CA ASP A 382 -2.71 -23.40 -26.71
C ASP A 382 -2.27 -24.46 -25.67
N LEU A 383 -2.64 -24.27 -24.39
CA LEU A 383 -2.24 -25.11 -23.25
C LEU A 383 -0.72 -25.22 -23.06
N ARG A 384 0.07 -24.31 -23.65
CA ARG A 384 1.52 -24.27 -23.46
C ARG A 384 1.88 -23.37 -22.28
N PRO A 385 2.90 -23.73 -21.48
CA PRO A 385 3.43 -22.85 -20.45
C PRO A 385 3.90 -21.53 -21.06
N ARG A 386 3.39 -20.41 -20.55
CA ARG A 386 3.91 -19.09 -20.90
C ARG A 386 5.21 -18.79 -20.18
N GLY A 387 6.03 -17.96 -20.81
CA GLY A 387 7.28 -17.45 -20.26
C GLY A 387 7.10 -16.68 -18.94
N PHE A 388 8.22 -16.30 -18.33
CA PHE A 388 8.19 -15.47 -17.14
C PHE A 388 7.82 -14.02 -17.47
N ASP A 389 6.69 -13.57 -16.94
CA ASP A 389 6.31 -12.17 -16.90
C ASP A 389 6.70 -11.55 -15.53
N PRO A 390 7.70 -10.66 -15.47
CA PRO A 390 8.10 -10.04 -14.20
C PRO A 390 6.98 -9.29 -13.46
N VAL A 391 5.96 -8.77 -14.17
CA VAL A 391 4.77 -8.17 -13.54
C VAL A 391 4.07 -9.13 -12.56
N SER A 392 4.25 -10.44 -12.71
CA SER A 392 3.64 -11.45 -11.84
C SER A 392 4.16 -11.38 -10.40
N LEU A 393 5.35 -10.79 -10.18
CA LEU A 393 5.90 -10.55 -8.84
C LEU A 393 5.28 -9.33 -8.15
N PHE A 394 4.81 -8.34 -8.91
CA PHE A 394 4.38 -7.04 -8.37
C PHE A 394 3.35 -7.14 -7.22
N PRO A 395 2.26 -7.94 -7.31
CA PRO A 395 1.28 -8.03 -6.23
C PRO A 395 1.89 -8.57 -4.93
N LEU A 396 2.76 -9.58 -5.03
CA LEU A 396 3.41 -10.19 -3.88
C LEU A 396 4.36 -9.20 -3.21
N LEU A 397 5.23 -8.55 -3.98
CA LEU A 397 6.22 -7.61 -3.44
C LEU A 397 5.57 -6.41 -2.76
N VAL A 398 4.48 -5.88 -3.34
CA VAL A 398 3.69 -4.81 -2.73
C VAL A 398 3.05 -5.26 -1.42
N VAL A 399 2.35 -6.41 -1.40
CA VAL A 399 1.70 -6.91 -0.18
C VAL A 399 2.73 -7.19 0.91
N VAL A 400 3.86 -7.81 0.58
CA VAL A 400 4.94 -8.07 1.55
C VAL A 400 5.47 -6.76 2.13
N ALA A 401 5.74 -5.74 1.31
CA ALA A 401 6.20 -4.45 1.78
C ALA A 401 5.18 -3.81 2.75
N LEU A 402 3.89 -3.83 2.38
CA LEU A 402 2.80 -3.31 3.20
C LEU A 402 2.68 -4.04 4.54
N LEU A 403 2.82 -5.37 4.57
CA LEU A 403 2.71 -6.17 5.79
C LEU A 403 3.90 -5.97 6.74
N VAL A 404 5.12 -5.84 6.22
CA VAL A 404 6.27 -5.57 7.08
C VAL A 404 6.16 -4.18 7.70
N GLN A 405 5.69 -3.19 6.94
CA GLN A 405 5.42 -1.87 7.51
C GLN A 405 4.30 -1.92 8.55
N ALA A 406 3.28 -2.75 8.35
CA ALA A 406 2.11 -2.85 9.23
C ALA A 406 2.45 -3.27 10.67
N VAL A 407 3.54 -4.01 10.88
CA VAL A 407 4.04 -4.41 12.21
C VAL A 407 4.60 -3.22 13.00
N ALA A 408 4.99 -2.15 12.31
CA ALA A 408 5.59 -0.97 12.94
C ALA A 408 4.83 0.33 12.65
N GLU A 409 3.75 0.31 11.89
CA GLU A 409 2.88 1.45 11.64
C GLU A 409 1.46 0.95 11.38
N SER A 410 0.44 1.60 11.94
CA SER A 410 -0.96 1.27 11.64
C SER A 410 -1.41 1.72 10.24
N ARG A 411 -0.50 2.28 9.44
CA ARG A 411 -0.78 2.86 8.12
C ARG A 411 -1.44 1.89 7.14
N LEU A 412 -1.34 0.57 7.32
CA LEU A 412 -2.06 -0.43 6.51
C LEU A 412 -3.58 -0.21 6.48
N LEU A 413 -4.11 0.41 7.53
CA LEU A 413 -5.54 0.62 7.74
C LEU A 413 -6.08 1.88 7.04
N TYR A 414 -5.20 2.78 6.57
CA TYR A 414 -5.59 4.11 6.09
C TYR A 414 -4.91 4.51 4.77
N GLN A 415 -5.49 5.53 4.12
CA GLN A 415 -4.92 6.23 2.96
C GLN A 415 -4.37 5.29 1.87
N GLY A 416 -3.16 5.55 1.38
CA GLY A 416 -2.57 4.88 0.22
C GLY A 416 -2.33 3.39 0.43
N ASN A 417 -1.90 2.98 1.62
CA ASN A 417 -1.64 1.57 1.93
C ASN A 417 -2.94 0.74 1.94
N TRP A 418 -4.00 1.28 2.55
CA TRP A 418 -5.32 0.63 2.54
C TRP A 418 -5.85 0.48 1.11
N VAL A 419 -5.79 1.56 0.32
CA VAL A 419 -6.22 1.55 -1.09
C VAL A 419 -5.39 0.57 -1.90
N LEU A 420 -4.07 0.56 -1.75
CA LEU A 420 -3.20 -0.33 -2.52
C LEU A 420 -3.43 -1.81 -2.15
N LEU A 421 -3.62 -2.12 -0.86
CA LEU A 421 -3.99 -3.46 -0.42
C LEU A 421 -5.35 -3.88 -1.01
N ALA A 422 -6.36 -3.00 -0.97
CA ALA A 422 -7.68 -3.25 -1.54
C ALA A 422 -7.62 -3.44 -3.06
N VAL A 423 -6.85 -2.62 -3.79
CA VAL A 423 -6.61 -2.77 -5.22
C VAL A 423 -6.04 -4.15 -5.52
N VAL A 424 -4.99 -4.57 -4.81
CA VAL A 424 -4.37 -5.89 -5.01
C VAL A 424 -5.34 -7.01 -4.64
N ALA A 425 -6.07 -6.88 -3.53
CA ALA A 425 -7.03 -7.88 -3.07
C ALA A 425 -8.16 -8.11 -4.08
N ILE A 426 -8.73 -7.03 -4.61
CA ILE A 426 -9.77 -7.06 -5.64
C ILE A 426 -9.20 -7.59 -6.95
N LYS A 427 -8.10 -7.01 -7.43
CA LYS A 427 -7.51 -7.37 -8.73
C LYS A 427 -7.10 -8.84 -8.77
N THR A 428 -6.42 -9.35 -7.74
CA THR A 428 -6.03 -10.78 -7.66
C THR A 428 -7.21 -11.73 -7.57
N ARG A 429 -8.36 -11.28 -7.03
CA ARG A 429 -9.60 -12.08 -7.01
C ARG A 429 -10.30 -12.09 -8.38
N THR A 430 -10.14 -11.01 -9.15
CA THR A 430 -10.71 -10.88 -10.50
C THR A 430 -9.92 -11.66 -11.55
N VAL A 431 -8.59 -11.56 -11.54
CA VAL A 431 -7.67 -12.25 -12.46
C VAL A 431 -6.28 -12.34 -11.86
N LEU A 432 -5.68 -13.53 -11.96
CA LEU A 432 -4.27 -13.71 -11.66
C LEU A 432 -3.43 -13.11 -12.79
N VAL A 433 -2.25 -12.57 -12.47
CA VAL A 433 -1.43 -11.83 -13.45
C VAL A 433 -1.16 -12.65 -14.72
N GLY A 434 -0.82 -13.94 -14.56
CA GLY A 434 -0.50 -14.81 -15.69
C GLY A 434 -1.72 -15.28 -16.51
N GLU A 435 -2.94 -15.08 -15.99
CA GLU A 435 -4.20 -15.41 -16.66
C GLU A 435 -4.80 -14.17 -17.36
N GLU A 436 -4.18 -13.00 -17.21
CA GLU A 436 -4.65 -11.76 -17.84
C GLU A 436 -4.43 -11.82 -19.36
N PRO A 437 -5.47 -11.62 -20.18
CA PRO A 437 -5.32 -11.52 -21.63
C PRO A 437 -4.49 -10.31 -22.05
N ALA A 438 -3.93 -10.37 -23.25
CA ALA A 438 -3.20 -9.24 -23.83
C ALA A 438 -4.11 -8.00 -23.90
N SER A 439 -3.66 -6.89 -23.33
CA SER A 439 -4.36 -5.60 -23.42
C SER A 439 -4.30 -5.09 -24.86
N THR A 440 -5.45 -4.91 -25.50
CA THR A 440 -5.55 -4.36 -26.87
C THR A 440 -5.63 -2.83 -26.91
N GLY A 441 -5.39 -2.14 -25.78
CA GLY A 441 -5.52 -0.69 -25.69
C GLY A 441 -6.96 -0.20 -25.91
N ASP A 442 -7.11 1.07 -26.29
CA ASP A 442 -8.38 1.67 -26.74
C ASP A 442 -8.69 1.34 -28.23
N GLY A 443 -7.95 0.42 -28.86
CA GLY A 443 -8.03 0.12 -30.30
C GLY A 443 -9.33 -0.59 -30.73
N PRO A 444 -9.69 -0.54 -32.03
CA PRO A 444 -10.92 -1.11 -32.54
C PRO A 444 -11.01 -2.62 -32.30
N ARG A 445 -12.16 -3.05 -31.80
CA ARG A 445 -12.48 -4.43 -31.46
C ARG A 445 -12.75 -5.22 -32.73
N ILE A 446 -11.74 -5.86 -33.29
CA ILE A 446 -11.97 -6.92 -34.28
C ILE A 446 -11.57 -8.24 -33.64
N PRO A 447 -12.49 -9.21 -33.46
CA PRO A 447 -12.10 -10.55 -33.11
C PRO A 447 -11.16 -11.08 -34.19
N VAL A 448 -9.98 -11.54 -33.79
CA VAL A 448 -8.93 -12.09 -34.67
C VAL A 448 -9.47 -13.20 -35.59
N ALA A 449 -10.59 -13.84 -35.21
CA ALA A 449 -11.27 -14.89 -35.95
C ALA A 449 -11.86 -14.46 -37.32
N ALA A 450 -12.06 -13.17 -37.60
CA ALA A 450 -12.71 -12.75 -38.86
C ALA A 450 -11.77 -12.68 -40.08
N ARG A 451 -10.45 -12.86 -39.93
CA ARG A 451 -9.51 -12.80 -41.08
C ARG A 451 -9.20 -14.15 -41.73
N ALA A 452 -9.64 -15.27 -41.15
CA ALA A 452 -9.35 -16.60 -41.69
C ALA A 452 -10.31 -17.06 -42.81
N PHE A 453 -11.46 -16.40 -43.01
CA PHE A 453 -12.48 -16.83 -43.97
C PHE A 453 -12.48 -16.08 -45.31
N ARG A 454 -11.51 -15.18 -45.56
CA ARG A 454 -11.40 -14.45 -46.83
C ARG A 454 -10.24 -14.91 -47.73
N GLY A 455 -9.61 -16.03 -47.41
CA GLY A 455 -8.45 -16.55 -48.15
C GLY A 455 -8.66 -17.88 -48.88
N ALA A 456 -9.88 -18.40 -48.98
CA ALA A 456 -10.14 -19.73 -49.55
C ALA A 456 -11.12 -19.74 -50.73
N THR A 457 -11.37 -18.59 -51.37
CA THR A 457 -12.13 -18.53 -52.63
C THR A 457 -11.59 -17.41 -53.53
N ALA A 458 -10.47 -17.69 -54.20
CA ALA A 458 -10.11 -17.10 -55.49
C ALA A 458 -8.89 -17.88 -56.02
N ASP A 459 -9.14 -18.59 -57.12
CA ASP A 459 -8.25 -19.29 -58.06
C ASP A 459 -7.59 -20.61 -57.64
#